data_AF-A0A3R8X636-F1
#
_entry.id   AF-A0A3R8X636-F1
#
_cell.length_a   1.000
_cell.length_b   1.000
_cell.length_c   1.000
_cell.angle_alpha   90.00
_cell.angle_beta   90.00
_cell.angle_gamma   90.00
#
_symmetry.space_group_name_H-M   'P 1'
#
loop_
_entity.id
_entity.type
_entity.pdbx_description
1 polymer ?
#
loop_
_entity_poly.entity_id
_entity_poly.type
_entity_poly.pdbx_seq_one_letter_code
_entity_poly.pdbx_strand_id
1 'polypeptide(L)'
;MPFATTRATLSRQWALLRQLPSRSPGITSAELVWRLRDVGFTVSKRTVERDLNELSLIFPLERNDKSIPFGWHWSANALGELRGNFDLQGYLRGEALQPAQGGGLALQAWVNDRVARQLRDQPLSADMQLTALEHGHRLQATMEDSWALRWWVLSQGDGVKVEQPDELRSEIAKTLSNAAAQYQN
;
A
#
# COMPACT_ATOMS: atom_id res chain seq x y z
N MET A 1 15.53 -5.28 32.01
CA MET A 1 15.59 -6.24 30.89
C MET A 1 14.46 -5.95 29.91
N PRO A 2 14.64 -5.11 28.86
CA PRO A 2 13.55 -4.68 27.97
C PRO A 2 13.40 -5.50 26.67
N PHE A 3 14.39 -6.30 26.26
CA PHE A 3 14.39 -7.00 24.97
C PHE A 3 13.37 -8.14 24.84
N ALA A 4 12.99 -8.79 25.95
CA ALA A 4 12.02 -9.89 25.93
C ALA A 4 10.61 -9.41 25.56
N THR A 5 10.23 -8.21 26.02
CA THR A 5 8.92 -7.63 25.75
C THR A 5 8.77 -7.21 24.29
N THR A 6 9.78 -6.56 23.71
CA THR A 6 9.75 -6.14 22.29
C THR A 6 9.66 -7.34 21.34
N ARG A 7 10.44 -8.40 21.60
CA ARG A 7 10.37 -9.63 20.80
C ARG A 7 9.03 -10.33 20.94
N ALA A 8 8.42 -10.33 22.13
CA ALA A 8 7.08 -10.85 22.34
C ALA A 8 6.00 -10.04 21.61
N THR A 9 6.11 -8.70 21.60
CA THR A 9 5.20 -7.80 20.88
C THR A 9 5.29 -8.00 19.36
N LEU A 10 6.51 -8.04 18.81
CA LEU A 10 6.71 -8.30 17.37
C LEU A 10 6.21 -9.69 16.97
N SER A 11 6.52 -10.72 17.75
CA SER A 11 6.03 -12.09 17.47
C SER A 11 4.50 -12.15 17.46
N ARG A 12 3.85 -11.46 18.41
CA ARG A 12 2.39 -11.37 18.47
C ARG A 12 1.82 -10.62 17.27
N GLN A 13 2.36 -9.44 16.95
CA GLN A 13 1.92 -8.64 15.81
C GLN A 13 2.06 -9.42 14.50
N TRP A 14 3.15 -10.17 14.34
CA TRP A 14 3.37 -11.03 13.18
C TRP A 14 2.38 -12.20 13.12
N ALA A 15 2.12 -12.85 14.25
CA ALA A 15 1.08 -13.88 14.35
C ALA A 15 -0.30 -13.32 14.02
N LEU A 16 -0.61 -12.10 14.45
CA LEU A 16 -1.87 -11.41 14.17
C LEU A 16 -2.05 -11.13 12.67
N LEU A 17 -1.03 -10.60 12.01
CA LEU A 17 -1.05 -10.35 10.56
C LEU A 17 -1.34 -11.62 9.74
N ARG A 18 -0.80 -12.78 10.16
CA ARG A 18 -1.04 -14.07 9.50
C ARG A 18 -2.48 -14.59 9.64
N GLN A 19 -3.23 -14.08 10.61
CA GLN A 19 -4.62 -14.50 10.85
C GLN A 19 -5.65 -13.68 10.07
N LEU A 20 -5.23 -12.55 9.49
CA LEU A 20 -6.11 -11.66 8.74
C LEU A 20 -6.41 -12.24 7.34
N PRO A 21 -7.69 -12.31 6.95
CA PRO A 21 -8.08 -12.78 5.62
C PRO A 21 -7.79 -11.72 4.55
N SER A 22 -7.68 -12.16 3.29
CA SER A 22 -7.36 -11.30 2.16
C SER A 22 -8.55 -10.54 1.57
N ARG A 23 -9.78 -10.77 2.05
CA ARG A 23 -11.01 -10.13 1.53
C ARG A 23 -12.05 -9.91 2.64
N SER A 24 -12.97 -8.99 2.37
CA SER A 24 -14.21 -8.77 3.13
C SER A 24 -15.06 -10.06 3.22
N PRO A 25 -15.80 -10.33 4.32
CA PRO A 25 -16.13 -9.42 5.42
C PRO A 25 -15.04 -9.24 6.49
N GLY A 26 -13.93 -9.98 6.40
CA GLY A 26 -12.83 -9.91 7.36
C GLY A 26 -12.99 -10.83 8.57
N ILE A 27 -12.13 -10.65 9.56
CA ILE A 27 -12.17 -11.34 10.85
C ILE A 27 -12.27 -10.32 11.99
N THR A 28 -13.10 -10.59 12.98
CA THR A 28 -13.33 -9.64 14.07
C THR A 28 -12.19 -9.65 15.08
N SER A 29 -12.02 -8.56 15.83
CA SER A 29 -11.05 -8.50 16.94
C SER A 29 -11.26 -9.60 17.99
N ALA A 30 -12.51 -10.05 18.20
CA ALA A 30 -12.85 -11.11 19.14
C ALA A 30 -12.40 -12.49 18.64
N GLU A 31 -12.58 -12.77 17.35
CA GLU A 31 -12.11 -14.00 16.73
C GLU A 31 -10.58 -14.03 16.66
N LEU A 32 -9.93 -12.89 16.40
CA LEU A 32 -8.46 -12.77 16.42
C LEU A 32 -7.87 -13.07 17.80
N VAL A 33 -8.53 -12.64 18.88
CA VAL A 33 -8.12 -13.03 20.25
C VAL A 33 -8.13 -14.55 20.41
N TRP A 34 -9.19 -15.21 19.94
CA TRP A 34 -9.30 -16.67 19.99
C TRP A 34 -8.20 -17.35 19.18
N ARG A 35 -7.96 -16.91 17.94
CA ARG A 35 -6.92 -17.49 17.08
C ARG A 35 -5.52 -17.25 17.63
N LEU A 36 -5.25 -16.08 18.21
CA LEU A 36 -3.96 -15.81 18.85
C LEU A 36 -3.74 -16.69 20.07
N ARG A 37 -4.80 -16.97 20.84
CA ARG A 37 -4.74 -17.89 21.97
C ARG A 37 -4.38 -19.31 21.55
N ASP A 38 -4.97 -19.78 20.45
CA ASP A 38 -4.68 -21.11 19.87
C ASP A 38 -3.22 -21.24 19.41
N VAL A 39 -2.65 -20.14 18.91
CA VAL A 39 -1.23 -20.05 18.51
C VAL A 39 -0.29 -19.79 19.71
N GLY A 40 -0.82 -19.74 20.94
CA GLY A 40 -0.04 -19.62 22.18
C GLY A 40 0.15 -18.19 22.71
N PHE A 41 -0.57 -17.20 22.16
CA PHE A 41 -0.53 -15.81 22.62
C PHE A 41 -1.78 -15.46 23.45
N THR A 42 -1.61 -15.22 24.74
CA THR A 42 -2.70 -14.72 25.60
C THR A 42 -2.80 -13.19 25.50
N VAL A 43 -3.85 -12.70 24.84
CA VAL A 43 -4.01 -11.27 24.53
C VAL A 43 -5.44 -10.81 24.80
N SER A 44 -5.62 -9.54 25.13
CA SER A 44 -6.97 -8.95 25.28
C SER A 44 -7.48 -8.40 23.95
N LYS A 45 -8.81 -8.24 23.82
CA LYS A 45 -9.42 -7.58 22.66
C LYS A 45 -8.85 -6.17 22.43
N ARG A 46 -8.66 -5.40 23.51
CA ARG A 46 -8.05 -4.05 23.47
C ARG A 46 -6.62 -4.09 22.91
N THR A 47 -5.85 -5.13 23.24
CA THR A 47 -4.49 -5.32 22.72
C THR A 47 -4.50 -5.60 21.23
N VAL A 48 -5.39 -6.47 20.76
CA VAL A 48 -5.57 -6.78 19.34
C VAL A 48 -5.99 -5.54 18.56
N GLU A 49 -6.95 -4.77 19.07
CA GLU A 49 -7.41 -3.53 18.43
C GLU A 49 -6.30 -2.47 18.37
N ARG A 50 -5.52 -2.31 19.44
CA ARG A 50 -4.36 -1.40 19.46
C ARG A 50 -3.32 -1.80 18.42
N ASP A 51 -2.97 -3.08 18.38
CA ASP A 51 -1.98 -3.60 17.44
C ASP A 51 -2.47 -3.49 15.99
N LEU A 52 -3.76 -3.75 15.71
CA LEU A 52 -4.36 -3.55 14.38
C LEU A 52 -4.30 -2.10 13.93
N ASN A 53 -4.61 -1.15 14.82
CA ASN A 53 -4.51 0.27 14.52
C ASN A 53 -3.06 0.71 14.28
N GLU A 54 -2.09 0.19 15.04
CA GLU A 54 -0.67 0.47 14.82
C GLU A 54 -0.19 -0.12 13.48
N LEU A 55 -0.60 -1.36 13.18
CA LEU A 55 -0.23 -2.06 11.96
C LEU A 55 -0.89 -1.45 10.71
N SER A 56 -2.11 -0.93 10.79
CA SER A 56 -2.78 -0.28 9.66
C SER A 56 -2.10 1.01 9.21
N LEU A 57 -1.19 1.58 10.01
CA LEU A 57 -0.37 2.73 9.60
C LEU A 57 0.73 2.35 8.61
N ILE A 58 1.14 1.08 8.59
CA ILE A 58 2.30 0.59 7.83
C ILE A 58 1.87 -0.45 6.79
N PHE A 59 0.86 -1.24 7.12
CA PHE A 59 0.31 -2.29 6.29
C PHE A 59 -1.06 -1.88 5.73
N PRO A 60 -1.40 -2.30 4.49
CA PRO A 60 -2.68 -2.01 3.86
C PRO A 60 -3.82 -2.84 4.47
N LEU A 61 -4.16 -2.55 5.72
CA LEU A 61 -5.24 -3.20 6.47
C LEU A 61 -6.49 -2.34 6.41
N GLU A 62 -7.63 -2.98 6.17
CA GLU A 62 -8.93 -2.34 6.14
C GLU A 62 -9.81 -2.87 7.27
N ARG A 63 -10.56 -1.94 7.87
CA ARG A 63 -11.62 -2.24 8.82
C ARG A 63 -12.96 -2.13 8.09
N ASN A 64 -13.64 -3.26 7.94
CA ASN A 64 -14.99 -3.31 7.45
C ASN A 64 -15.95 -2.80 8.54
N ASP A 65 -16.44 -1.58 8.37
CA ASP A 65 -17.42 -0.92 9.24
C ASP A 65 -18.88 -1.12 8.80
N LYS A 66 -19.11 -1.84 7.68
CA LYS A 66 -20.45 -2.07 7.10
C LYS A 66 -21.32 -3.03 7.92
N SER A 67 -20.73 -3.78 8.83
CA SER A 67 -21.44 -4.71 9.72
C SER A 67 -20.77 -4.77 11.08
N ILE A 68 -21.56 -4.75 12.15
CA ILE A 68 -21.11 -5.03 13.52
C ILE A 68 -21.26 -6.54 13.75
N PRO A 69 -20.25 -7.23 14.33
CA PRO A 69 -18.93 -6.71 14.72
C PRO A 69 -18.00 -6.41 13.53
N PHE A 70 -17.21 -5.34 13.64
CA PHE A 70 -16.28 -4.92 12.59
C PHE A 70 -15.24 -5.99 12.29
N GLY A 71 -15.10 -6.31 11.00
CA GLY A 71 -14.10 -7.24 10.50
C GLY A 71 -12.84 -6.51 10.03
N TRP A 72 -11.68 -7.08 10.30
CA TRP A 72 -10.39 -6.64 9.77
C TRP A 72 -9.95 -7.57 8.65
N HIS A 73 -9.43 -7.02 7.58
CA HIS A 73 -8.87 -7.79 6.47
C HIS A 73 -7.73 -7.02 5.80
N TRP A 74 -6.94 -7.73 5.01
CA TRP A 74 -6.05 -7.06 4.07
C TRP A 74 -6.88 -6.35 2.99
N SER A 75 -6.46 -5.15 2.61
CA SER A 75 -7.01 -4.49 1.42
C SER A 75 -6.68 -5.35 0.20
N ALA A 76 -7.71 -5.79 -0.52
CA ALA A 76 -7.55 -6.54 -1.77
C ALA A 76 -6.83 -5.70 -2.85
N ASN A 77 -6.76 -4.38 -2.68
CA ASN A 77 -6.17 -3.45 -3.63
C ASN A 77 -4.66 -3.24 -3.43
N ALA A 78 -4.07 -3.82 -2.39
CA ALA A 78 -2.62 -3.76 -2.15
C ALA A 78 -1.88 -5.01 -2.64
N LEU A 79 -2.61 -6.02 -3.12
CA LEU A 79 -2.08 -7.22 -3.73
C LEU A 79 -2.87 -7.49 -4.99
N GLY A 80 -2.35 -7.05 -6.14
CA GLY A 80 -2.83 -7.46 -7.45
C GLY A 80 -3.14 -8.96 -7.43
N GLU A 81 -4.43 -9.24 -7.54
CA GLU A 81 -5.11 -10.53 -7.64
C GLU A 81 -4.28 -11.80 -7.31
N LEU A 82 -3.79 -11.95 -6.09
CA LEU A 82 -3.35 -13.27 -5.62
C LEU A 82 -4.57 -14.08 -5.20
N ARG A 83 -4.98 -14.96 -6.11
CA ARG A 83 -5.89 -16.08 -5.84
C ARG A 83 -5.42 -16.84 -4.59
N GLY A 84 -6.11 -16.62 -3.47
CA GLY A 84 -6.29 -17.62 -2.41
C GLY A 84 -5.23 -17.74 -1.32
N ASN A 85 -4.07 -17.10 -1.38
CA ASN A 85 -3.14 -17.12 -0.26
C ASN A 85 -2.24 -15.87 -0.21
N PHE A 86 -2.28 -15.13 0.90
CA PHE A 86 -1.40 -14.00 1.13
C PHE A 86 -0.04 -14.49 1.62
N ASP A 87 1.00 -14.31 0.80
CA ASP A 87 2.38 -14.58 1.21
C ASP A 87 3.02 -13.34 1.84
N LEU A 88 2.87 -13.24 3.16
CA LEU A 88 3.51 -12.21 3.99
C LEU A 88 5.05 -12.26 3.90
N GLN A 89 5.64 -13.42 3.59
CA GLN A 89 7.09 -13.53 3.42
C GLN A 89 7.54 -12.90 2.10
N GLY A 90 6.81 -13.12 1.00
CA GLY A 90 7.03 -12.45 -0.29
C GLY A 90 6.90 -10.93 -0.20
N TYR A 91 5.91 -10.42 0.55
CA TYR A 91 5.74 -8.98 0.79
C TYR A 91 6.92 -8.37 1.57
N LEU A 92 7.35 -9.02 2.67
CA LEU A 92 8.45 -8.52 3.50
C LEU A 92 9.82 -8.61 2.81
N ARG A 93 9.98 -9.53 1.86
CA ARG A 93 11.23 -9.72 1.10
C ARG A 93 11.28 -8.89 -0.18
N GLY A 94 10.20 -8.17 -0.54
CA GLY A 94 10.10 -7.44 -1.79
C GLY A 94 9.93 -8.33 -3.03
N GLU A 95 9.73 -9.64 -2.86
CA GLU A 95 9.54 -10.63 -3.94
C GLU A 95 8.07 -10.79 -4.37
N ALA A 96 7.13 -10.07 -3.76
CA ALA A 96 5.73 -10.01 -4.21
C ALA A 96 5.57 -9.31 -5.59
N LEU A 97 6.66 -8.78 -6.16
CA LEU A 97 6.74 -8.14 -7.47
C LEU A 97 7.13 -9.16 -8.55
N GLN A 98 6.34 -10.22 -8.74
CA GLN A 98 6.29 -10.89 -10.04
C GLN A 98 5.02 -10.42 -10.74
N PRO A 99 5.11 -9.70 -11.87
CA PRO A 99 3.93 -9.14 -12.51
C PRO A 99 3.05 -10.27 -13.01
N ALA A 100 1.85 -10.38 -12.44
CA ALA A 100 0.77 -11.14 -13.05
C ALA A 100 0.47 -10.47 -14.40
N GLN A 101 0.76 -11.20 -15.47
CA GLN A 101 0.52 -10.78 -16.85
C GLN A 101 -0.98 -10.47 -17.04
N GLY A 102 -1.30 -9.21 -17.37
CA GLY A 102 -2.59 -8.83 -17.96
C GLY A 102 -3.46 -7.90 -17.11
N GLY A 103 -3.08 -6.63 -17.01
CA GLY A 103 -3.93 -5.58 -16.42
C GLY A 103 -3.21 -4.29 -16.04
N GLY A 104 -2.05 -4.00 -16.63
CA GLY A 104 -1.29 -2.82 -16.28
C GLY A 104 -1.88 -1.55 -16.89
N LEU A 105 -2.10 -0.55 -16.05
CA LEU A 105 -2.35 0.83 -16.42
C LEU A 105 -1.12 1.37 -17.15
N ALA A 106 -1.29 1.76 -18.41
CA ALA A 106 -0.27 2.51 -19.14
C ALA A 106 -0.23 3.94 -18.58
N LEU A 107 0.73 4.19 -17.69
CA LEU A 107 0.99 5.51 -17.15
C LEU A 107 1.84 6.29 -18.14
N GLN A 108 1.36 7.47 -18.51
CA GLN A 108 2.17 8.48 -19.17
C GLN A 108 2.24 9.72 -18.28
N ALA A 109 3.44 10.13 -17.92
CA ALA A 109 3.67 11.30 -17.09
C ALA A 109 4.85 12.12 -17.60
N TRP A 110 4.75 13.43 -17.50
CA TRP A 110 5.90 14.31 -17.60
C TRP A 110 6.62 14.35 -16.24
N VAL A 111 7.95 14.31 -16.27
CA VAL A 111 8.80 14.37 -15.09
C VAL A 111 9.97 15.32 -15.32
N ASN A 112 10.43 15.99 -14.26
CA ASN A 112 11.61 16.85 -14.36
C ASN A 112 12.94 16.07 -14.33
N ASP A 113 14.07 16.75 -14.54
CA ASP A 113 15.40 16.13 -14.57
C ASP A 113 15.82 15.48 -13.24
N ARG A 114 15.28 15.94 -12.11
CA ARG A 114 15.53 15.33 -10.80
C ARG A 114 14.89 13.95 -10.74
N VAL A 115 13.61 13.87 -11.07
CA VAL A 115 12.84 12.62 -11.05
C VAL A 115 13.36 11.67 -12.12
N ALA A 116 13.67 12.15 -13.33
CA ALA A 116 14.24 11.32 -14.39
C ALA A 116 15.56 10.66 -14.00
N ARG A 117 16.46 11.39 -13.29
CA ARG A 117 17.70 10.80 -12.76
C ARG A 117 17.42 9.70 -11.74
N GLN A 118 16.50 9.94 -10.80
CA GLN A 118 16.12 8.93 -9.81
C GLN A 118 15.54 7.67 -10.47
N LEU A 119 14.70 7.85 -11.51
CA LEU A 119 14.11 6.73 -12.24
C LEU A 119 15.13 5.91 -13.02
N ARG A 120 16.23 6.51 -13.50
CA ARG A 120 17.32 5.74 -14.13
C ARG A 120 18.00 4.80 -13.15
N ASP A 121 18.15 5.21 -11.88
CA ASP A 121 18.77 4.38 -10.85
C ASP A 121 17.78 3.37 -10.24
N GLN A 122 16.51 3.74 -10.16
CA GLN A 122 15.43 2.94 -9.58
C GLN A 122 14.20 2.97 -10.50
N PRO A 123 14.17 2.11 -11.55
CA PRO A 123 13.04 2.05 -12.47
C PRO A 123 11.77 1.57 -11.75
N LEU A 124 10.64 2.19 -12.08
CA LEU A 124 9.33 1.83 -11.50
C LEU A 124 8.80 0.50 -12.07
N SER A 125 9.15 0.19 -13.32
CA SER A 125 8.76 -1.04 -14.01
C SER A 125 9.84 -1.45 -15.01
N ALA A 126 9.82 -2.71 -15.43
CA ALA A 126 10.78 -3.25 -16.39
C ALA A 126 10.58 -2.69 -17.82
N ASP A 127 9.36 -2.29 -18.16
CA ASP A 127 9.00 -1.72 -19.47
C ASP A 127 9.08 -0.18 -19.49
N MET A 128 9.60 0.43 -18.43
CA MET A 128 9.68 1.88 -18.27
C MET A 128 10.58 2.51 -19.34
N GLN A 129 10.04 3.52 -20.02
CA GLN A 129 10.74 4.33 -21.01
C GLN A 129 10.76 5.81 -20.60
N LEU A 130 11.92 6.45 -20.79
CA LEU A 130 12.13 7.87 -20.54
C LEU A 130 12.55 8.56 -21.84
N THR A 131 11.67 9.38 -22.39
CA THR A 131 11.92 10.17 -23.61
C THR A 131 12.28 11.60 -23.22
N ALA A 132 13.42 12.11 -23.69
CA ALA A 132 13.77 13.51 -23.46
C ALA A 132 12.85 14.47 -24.23
N LEU A 133 12.37 15.52 -23.56
CA LEU A 133 11.55 16.60 -24.12
C LEU A 133 12.27 17.95 -23.94
N GLU A 134 11.77 19.02 -24.57
CA GLU A 134 12.37 20.37 -24.48
C GLU A 134 12.52 20.88 -23.03
N HIS A 135 11.58 20.52 -22.15
CA HIS A 135 11.60 20.94 -20.75
C HIS A 135 11.36 19.72 -19.86
N GLY A 136 12.31 18.79 -19.76
CA GLY A 136 12.22 17.60 -18.89
C GLY A 136 12.08 16.29 -19.67
N HIS A 137 11.45 15.27 -19.07
CA HIS A 137 11.34 13.93 -19.63
C HIS A 137 9.90 13.43 -19.62
N ARG A 138 9.52 12.65 -20.63
CA ARG A 138 8.28 11.87 -20.63
C ARG A 138 8.56 10.46 -20.16
N LEU A 139 7.92 10.08 -19.07
CA LEU A 139 7.87 8.74 -18.50
C LEU A 139 6.68 7.99 -19.10
N GLN A 140 6.95 6.80 -19.62
CA GLN A 140 5.94 5.81 -20.01
C GLN A 140 6.25 4.50 -19.30
N ALA A 141 5.26 3.95 -18.60
CA ALA A 141 5.43 2.71 -17.85
C ALA A 141 4.10 1.97 -17.73
N THR A 142 4.12 0.65 -17.80
CA THR A 142 2.96 -0.18 -17.49
C THR A 142 3.04 -0.57 -16.02
N MET A 143 2.09 -0.06 -15.22
CA MET A 143 2.05 -0.27 -13.78
C MET A 143 0.64 -0.66 -13.34
N GLU A 144 0.50 -1.26 -12.17
CA GLU A 144 -0.83 -1.49 -11.61
C GLU A 144 -1.48 -0.17 -11.16
N ASP A 145 -2.77 0.02 -11.47
CA ASP A 145 -3.55 1.17 -10.98
C ASP A 145 -3.78 1.04 -9.47
N SER A 146 -2.77 1.41 -8.71
CA SER A 146 -2.67 1.17 -7.28
C SER A 146 -2.57 2.48 -6.49
N TRP A 147 -2.84 2.39 -5.19
CA TRP A 147 -2.62 3.49 -4.27
C TRP A 147 -1.13 3.88 -4.18
N ALA A 148 -0.23 2.91 -4.32
CA ALA A 148 1.22 3.15 -4.31
C ALA A 148 1.65 4.11 -5.43
N LEU A 149 1.07 3.97 -6.62
CA LEU A 149 1.32 4.89 -7.74
C LEU A 149 0.89 6.32 -7.40
N ARG A 150 -0.31 6.49 -6.83
CA ARG A 150 -0.82 7.81 -6.43
C ARG A 150 0.08 8.48 -5.40
N TRP A 151 0.52 7.72 -4.38
CA TRP A 151 1.47 8.22 -3.39
C TRP A 151 2.81 8.57 -3.98
N TRP A 152 3.32 7.76 -4.90
CA TRP A 152 4.56 8.07 -5.59
C TRP A 152 4.44 9.40 -6.33
N VAL A 153 3.37 9.62 -7.11
CA VAL A 153 3.13 10.88 -7.82
C VAL A 153 3.06 12.06 -6.83
N LEU A 154 2.25 11.96 -5.77
CA LEU A 154 2.09 13.03 -4.78
C LEU A 154 3.41 13.33 -4.04
N SER A 155 4.23 12.31 -3.79
CA SER A 155 5.54 12.47 -3.14
C SER A 155 6.54 13.25 -3.99
N GLN A 156 6.36 13.29 -5.31
CA GLN A 156 7.22 14.07 -6.20
C GLN A 156 6.81 15.55 -6.30
N GLY A 157 5.63 15.92 -5.81
CA GLY A 157 5.12 17.29 -5.83
C GLY A 157 4.94 17.83 -7.25
N ASP A 158 5.55 18.99 -7.52
CA ASP A 158 5.56 19.66 -8.83
C ASP A 158 6.52 19.01 -9.85
N GLY A 159 7.33 18.04 -9.41
CA GLY A 159 8.31 17.35 -10.25
C GLY A 159 7.71 16.29 -11.19
N VAL A 160 6.42 15.98 -11.06
CA VAL A 160 5.69 15.02 -11.89
C VAL A 160 4.32 15.58 -12.27
N LYS A 161 3.95 15.39 -13.53
CA LYS A 161 2.63 15.71 -14.05
C LYS A 161 2.09 14.51 -14.83
N VAL A 162 1.04 13.89 -14.30
CA VAL A 162 0.35 12.79 -14.99
C VAL A 162 -0.33 13.34 -16.25
N GLU A 163 -0.02 12.78 -17.41
CA GLU A 163 -0.68 13.10 -18.68
C GLU A 163 -1.83 12.12 -18.93
N GLN A 164 -1.60 10.83 -18.72
CA GLN A 164 -2.59 9.74 -18.83
C GLN A 164 -2.36 8.65 -17.78
N PRO A 165 -3.42 7.97 -17.31
CA PRO A 165 -4.83 8.16 -17.69
C PRO A 165 -5.46 9.43 -17.10
N ASP A 166 -6.51 9.94 -17.76
CA ASP A 166 -7.20 11.18 -17.35
C ASP A 166 -7.87 11.08 -15.97
N GLU A 167 -8.31 9.88 -15.58
CA GLU A 167 -8.90 9.62 -14.25
C GLU A 167 -7.89 9.88 -13.14
N LEU A 168 -6.70 9.26 -13.23
CA LEU A 168 -5.60 9.45 -12.28
C LEU A 168 -5.16 10.92 -12.24
N ARG A 169 -5.02 11.57 -13.41
CA ARG A 169 -4.66 12.99 -13.48
C ARG A 169 -5.66 13.86 -12.71
N SER A 170 -6.95 13.61 -12.90
CA SER A 170 -8.02 14.39 -12.27
C SER A 170 -8.04 14.19 -10.75
N GLU A 171 -7.79 12.97 -10.29
CA GLU A 171 -7.70 12.63 -8.87
C GLU A 171 -6.52 13.33 -8.17
N ILE A 172 -5.34 13.28 -8.78
CA ILE A 172 -4.12 13.94 -8.28
C ILE A 172 -4.32 15.46 -8.26
N ALA A 173 -4.86 16.03 -9.33
CA ALA A 173 -5.12 17.47 -9.42
C ALA A 173 -6.09 17.95 -8.32
N LYS A 174 -7.16 17.19 -8.06
CA LYS A 174 -8.12 17.50 -6.99
C LYS A 174 -7.45 17.47 -5.62
N THR A 175 -6.63 16.44 -5.35
CA THR A 175 -5.89 16.30 -4.10
C THR A 175 -4.93 17.47 -3.86
N LEU A 176 -4.13 17.83 -4.87
CA LEU A 176 -3.19 18.95 -4.79
C LEU A 176 -3.90 20.30 -4.64
N SER A 177 -5.01 20.52 -5.34
CA SER A 177 -5.82 21.73 -5.21
C SER A 177 -6.38 21.89 -3.79
N ASN A 178 -6.95 20.81 -3.24
CA ASN A 178 -7.46 20.80 -1.86
C ASN A 178 -6.35 21.06 -0.84
N ALA A 179 -5.15 20.51 -1.06
CA ALA A 179 -4.01 20.75 -0.18
C ALA A 179 -3.55 22.22 -0.26
N ALA A 180 -3.40 22.76 -1.47
CA ALA A 180 -3.02 24.17 -1.67
C ALA A 180 -4.01 25.14 -1.02
N ALA A 181 -5.31 24.86 -1.11
CA ALA A 181 -6.36 25.67 -0.49
C ALA A 181 -6.23 25.76 1.05
N GLN A 182 -5.66 24.75 1.71
CA GLN A 182 -5.46 24.78 3.17
C GLN A 182 -4.34 25.75 3.61
N TYR A 183 -3.40 26.06 2.72
CA TYR A 183 -2.30 27.00 3.00
C TYR A 183 -2.60 28.44 2.56
N GLN A 184 -3.73 28.67 1.90
CA GLN A 184 -4.16 29.99 1.44
C GLN A 184 -5.03 30.75 2.47
N ASN A 185 -5.21 30.19 3.67
CA ASN A 185 -5.84 30.83 4.83
C ASN A 185 -4.81 31.22 5.89
#